data_AF-A0A535GT83-F1
#
_entry.id   AF-A0A535GT83-F1
#
_cell.length_a   1.000
_cell.length_b   1.000
_cell.length_c   1.000
_cell.angle_alpha   90.00
_cell.angle_beta   90.00
_cell.angle_gamma   90.00
#
_symmetry.space_group_name_H-M   'P 1'
#
loop_
_entity.id
_entity.type
_entity.pdbx_description
1 polymer ?
#
loop_
_entity_poly.entity_id
_entity_poly.type
_entity_poly.pdbx_seq_one_letter_code
_entity_poly.pdbx_strand_id
1 'polypeptide(L)'
;MGDEKILHIAQRLFALTNRTSVQYTVHMLIQTLPDTMTRLAQMGDAAVFEPVGDNPQQERRRVPYQSHSLEECITNVSTPTGKRKILKTMVTTACERNCYYCPFRAGRSKTKRVTFGPDELASGFDTLQRAGQVEGMFLSSGIIKGSVTTQDKIIDTVEIIRDRYNYQGYIHLKIMPGAEYDQLYRAMQLADRVSVNLEGPTQERLDALAPKKDFQRELLHMLQLAEQIRRTHPYEKLAG
;
A
#
# COMPACT_ATOMS: atom_id res chain seq x y z
N MET A 1 -2.01 -21.32 -7.03
CA MET A 1 -1.45 -22.66 -6.79
C MET A 1 -0.38 -22.46 -5.74
N GLY A 2 -0.70 -22.75 -4.47
CA GLY A 2 0.24 -22.59 -3.36
C GLY A 2 1.09 -23.85 -3.25
N ASP A 3 2.38 -23.68 -3.01
CA ASP A 3 3.32 -24.77 -2.73
C ASP A 3 3.02 -25.36 -1.34
N GLU A 4 2.12 -26.34 -1.28
CA GLU A 4 1.97 -27.23 -0.14
C GLU A 4 3.16 -28.20 -0.11
N LYS A 5 4.20 -27.89 0.68
CA LYS A 5 5.21 -28.88 1.03
C LYS A 5 4.68 -29.76 2.16
N ILE A 6 4.17 -30.94 1.80
CA ILE A 6 3.88 -32.03 2.75
C ILE A 6 5.24 -32.64 3.16
N LEU A 7 5.69 -32.42 4.40
CA LEU A 7 6.89 -33.09 4.94
C LEU A 7 6.55 -33.89 6.21
N HIS A 8 6.86 -35.19 6.13
CA HIS A 8 6.93 -36.26 7.14
C HIS A 8 5.77 -36.48 8.14
N ILE A 9 5.10 -37.62 7.94
CA ILE A 9 4.11 -38.26 8.82
C ILE A 9 4.81 -38.76 10.08
N ALA A 10 4.47 -38.21 11.25
CA ALA A 10 4.82 -38.82 12.54
C ALA A 10 3.67 -39.74 12.98
N GLN A 11 3.85 -41.06 12.83
CA GLN A 11 2.91 -42.05 13.37
C GLN A 11 3.22 -42.27 14.86
N ARG A 12 2.29 -41.91 15.75
CA ARG A 12 2.34 -42.32 17.16
C ARG A 12 1.29 -43.40 17.40
N LEU A 13 1.75 -44.60 17.77
CA LEU A 13 0.87 -45.64 18.31
C LEU A 13 0.70 -45.42 19.81
N PHE A 14 -0.55 -45.39 20.28
CA PHE A 14 -0.88 -45.59 21.69
C PHE A 14 -1.84 -46.78 21.80
N ALA A 15 -1.50 -47.74 22.65
CA ALA A 15 -2.38 -48.85 22.98
C ALA A 15 -3.27 -48.44 24.16
N LEU A 16 -4.58 -48.32 23.95
CA LEU A 16 -5.53 -48.02 25.03
C LEU A 16 -6.00 -49.30 25.76
N THR A 17 -5.91 -50.49 25.14
CA THR A 17 -6.04 -51.82 25.79
C THR A 17 -5.39 -52.94 24.92
N ASN A 18 -5.19 -54.15 25.47
CA ASN A 18 -4.54 -55.32 24.84
C ASN A 18 -5.23 -55.91 23.58
N ARG A 19 -6.31 -55.32 23.06
CA ARG A 19 -7.01 -55.85 21.86
C ARG A 19 -7.45 -54.80 20.83
N THR A 20 -7.03 -53.54 20.96
CA THR A 20 -7.37 -52.52 19.95
C THR A 20 -6.26 -51.48 19.83
N SER A 21 -5.55 -51.49 18.72
CA SER A 21 -4.66 -50.40 18.31
C SER A 21 -5.47 -49.36 17.54
N VAL A 22 -5.42 -48.10 17.99
CA VAL A 22 -6.01 -46.97 17.27
C VAL A 22 -4.86 -46.20 16.63
N GLN A 23 -4.85 -46.14 15.30
CA GLN A 23 -3.97 -45.25 14.55
C GLN A 23 -4.76 -43.99 14.20
N TYR A 24 -4.27 -42.83 14.62
CA TYR A 24 -4.76 -41.54 14.13
C TYR A 24 -3.60 -40.77 13.51
N THR A 25 -3.85 -40.20 12.34
CA THR A 25 -2.89 -39.37 11.63
C THR A 25 -3.10 -37.93 12.07
N VAL A 26 -2.13 -37.36 12.80
CA VAL A 26 -2.13 -35.92 13.07
C VAL A 26 -1.57 -35.21 11.83
N HIS A 27 -2.45 -34.68 11.00
CA HIS A 27 -2.05 -33.79 9.92
C HIS A 27 -1.67 -32.43 10.50
N MET A 28 -0.37 -32.21 10.70
CA MET A 28 0.14 -30.90 11.11
C MET A 28 0.28 -30.03 9.86
N LEU A 29 -0.70 -29.15 9.63
CA LEU A 29 -0.64 -28.11 8.60
C LEU A 29 0.31 -27.00 9.07
N ILE A 30 1.58 -27.05 8.64
CA ILE A 30 2.51 -25.94 8.83
C ILE A 30 2.19 -24.88 7.78
N GLN A 31 1.42 -23.86 8.17
CA GLN A 31 1.25 -22.66 7.36
C GLN A 31 2.43 -21.73 7.62
N THR A 32 3.39 -21.68 6.69
CA THR A 32 4.43 -20.65 6.73
C THR A 32 3.81 -19.31 6.30
N LEU A 33 3.81 -18.34 7.21
CA LEU A 33 3.50 -16.96 6.83
C LEU A 33 4.64 -16.46 5.93
N PRO A 34 4.33 -15.94 4.73
CA PRO A 34 5.36 -15.37 3.87
C PRO A 34 6.03 -14.19 4.56
N ASP A 35 7.35 -14.09 4.41
CA ASP A 35 8.13 -12.96 4.91
C ASP A 35 7.76 -11.64 4.19
N THR A 36 8.19 -10.51 4.74
CA THR A 36 7.87 -9.18 4.23
C THR A 36 8.24 -8.99 2.76
N MET A 37 9.39 -9.51 2.30
CA MET A 37 9.82 -9.36 0.91
C MET A 37 8.91 -10.17 -0.01
N THR A 38 8.62 -11.42 0.34
CA THR A 38 7.66 -12.26 -0.40
C THR A 38 6.28 -11.60 -0.48
N ARG A 39 5.84 -10.94 0.59
CA ARG A 39 4.56 -10.22 0.61
C ARG A 39 4.59 -8.95 -0.23
N LEU A 40 5.67 -8.17 -0.17
CA LEU A 40 5.86 -6.99 -1.03
C LEU A 40 5.89 -7.38 -2.50
N ALA A 41 6.51 -8.50 -2.86
CA ALA A 41 6.54 -8.98 -4.24
C ALA A 41 5.13 -9.34 -4.77
N GLN A 42 4.21 -9.75 -3.89
CA GLN A 42 2.79 -9.94 -4.23
C GLN A 42 2.05 -8.62 -4.52
N MET A 43 2.62 -7.47 -4.13
CA MET A 43 2.09 -6.15 -4.46
C MET A 43 2.41 -5.74 -5.91
N GLY A 44 3.29 -6.44 -6.63
CA GLY A 44 3.70 -6.06 -8.00
C GLY A 44 2.51 -5.83 -8.94
N ASP A 45 1.55 -6.77 -8.94
CA ASP A 45 0.31 -6.66 -9.71
C ASP A 45 -0.52 -5.43 -9.30
N ALA A 46 -0.60 -5.17 -8.01
CA ALA A 46 -1.43 -4.11 -7.47
C ALA A 46 -0.83 -2.72 -7.71
N ALA A 47 0.49 -2.62 -7.50
CA ALA A 47 1.26 -1.41 -7.71
C ALA A 47 0.99 -0.85 -9.11
N VAL A 48 0.97 -1.69 -10.15
CA VAL A 48 0.72 -1.26 -11.54
C VAL A 48 -0.51 -0.37 -11.71
N PHE A 49 -1.58 -0.60 -10.94
CA PHE A 49 -2.84 0.15 -11.08
C PHE A 49 -2.86 1.48 -10.30
N GLU A 50 -1.83 1.75 -9.50
CA GLU A 50 -1.64 3.03 -8.82
C GLU A 50 -0.64 3.88 -9.62
N PRO A 51 -1.10 4.95 -10.31
CA PRO A 51 -0.21 5.88 -11.01
C PRO A 51 0.53 6.77 -10.00
N VAL A 52 1.78 7.12 -10.31
CA VAL A 52 2.67 7.84 -9.37
C VAL A 52 3.35 9.06 -10.00
N GLY A 53 3.71 8.99 -11.27
CA GLY A 53 4.32 10.11 -11.97
C GLY A 53 3.30 11.13 -12.46
N ASP A 54 3.84 12.09 -13.20
CA ASP A 54 3.14 13.26 -13.74
C ASP A 54 2.84 13.13 -15.24
N ASN A 55 3.22 12.02 -15.88
CA ASN A 55 3.03 11.80 -17.31
C ASN A 55 2.19 10.53 -17.60
N PRO A 56 0.85 10.62 -17.52
CA PRO A 56 -0.04 9.48 -17.70
C PRO A 56 0.02 8.85 -19.12
N GLN A 57 0.54 9.58 -20.11
CA GLN A 57 0.70 9.04 -21.47
C GLN A 57 1.90 8.10 -21.60
N GLN A 58 3.00 8.41 -20.90
CA GLN A 58 4.22 7.59 -20.86
C GLN A 58 4.11 6.41 -19.88
N GLU A 59 3.22 6.52 -18.89
CA GLU A 59 2.91 5.45 -17.93
C GLU A 59 2.04 4.32 -18.52
N ARG A 60 1.63 4.40 -19.79
CA ARG A 60 0.87 3.33 -20.46
C ARG A 60 1.71 2.05 -20.59
N ARG A 61 1.17 0.95 -20.04
CA ARG A 61 1.85 -0.34 -19.87
C ARG A 61 2.13 -1.06 -21.20
N ARG A 62 3.36 -1.56 -21.37
CA ARG A 62 3.63 -2.86 -22.00
C ARG A 62 3.34 -3.95 -20.96
N VAL A 63 2.62 -5.00 -21.30
CA VAL A 63 2.34 -6.12 -20.37
C VAL A 63 3.38 -7.22 -20.59
N PRO A 64 4.43 -7.34 -19.77
CA PRO A 64 5.12 -8.61 -19.65
C PRO A 64 4.57 -9.40 -18.46
N TYR A 65 4.56 -10.72 -18.67
CA TYR A 65 4.39 -11.85 -17.76
C TYR A 65 4.62 -11.55 -16.26
N GLN A 66 3.68 -12.02 -15.42
CA GLN A 66 3.58 -11.76 -13.98
C GLN A 66 4.51 -12.69 -13.20
N SER A 67 5.62 -12.15 -12.70
CA SER A 67 6.63 -12.92 -11.98
C SER A 67 6.49 -12.86 -10.46
N HIS A 68 5.57 -12.03 -9.93
CA HIS A 68 5.47 -11.70 -8.50
C HIS A 68 6.85 -11.32 -7.94
N SER A 69 7.59 -10.49 -8.67
CA SER A 69 8.94 -10.07 -8.30
C SER A 69 8.94 -8.66 -7.71
N LEU A 70 9.90 -8.37 -6.83
CA LEU A 70 10.04 -7.07 -6.17
C LEU A 70 10.28 -5.94 -7.16
N GLU A 71 10.96 -6.21 -8.28
CA GLU A 71 11.24 -5.26 -9.35
C GLU A 71 9.96 -4.66 -9.95
N GLU A 72 8.84 -5.41 -9.95
CA GLU A 72 7.54 -4.92 -10.42
C GLU A 72 6.95 -3.84 -9.51
N CYS A 73 7.38 -3.79 -8.24
CA CYS A 73 7.04 -2.74 -7.29
C CYS A 73 7.97 -1.53 -7.39
N ILE A 74 9.05 -1.58 -8.18
CA ILE A 74 10.03 -0.50 -8.28
C ILE A 74 9.78 0.29 -9.57
N THR A 75 9.69 1.61 -9.44
CA THR A 75 9.52 2.50 -10.61
C THR A 75 10.42 3.72 -10.53
N ASN A 76 10.64 4.38 -11.66
CA ASN A 76 11.40 5.63 -11.70
C ASN A 76 10.44 6.81 -11.73
N VAL A 77 10.63 7.76 -10.83
CA VAL A 77 9.90 9.03 -10.82
C VAL A 77 10.82 10.20 -11.11
N SER A 78 10.28 11.22 -11.76
CA SER A 78 10.96 12.51 -11.93
C SER A 78 10.74 13.37 -10.70
N THR A 79 11.82 13.85 -10.08
CA THR A 79 11.78 14.84 -9.00
C THR A 79 12.50 16.10 -9.46
N PRO A 80 12.33 17.26 -8.79
CA PRO A 80 13.13 18.46 -9.09
C PRO A 80 14.65 18.22 -8.99
N THR A 81 15.08 17.21 -8.23
CA THR A 81 16.50 16.85 -8.05
C THR A 81 17.00 15.77 -9.02
N GLY A 82 16.15 15.30 -9.94
CA GLY A 82 16.47 14.24 -10.90
C GLY A 82 15.58 13.00 -10.75
N LYS A 83 15.89 11.96 -11.53
CA LYS A 83 15.16 10.69 -11.48
C LYS A 83 15.51 9.92 -10.22
N ARG A 84 14.51 9.27 -9.60
CA ARG A 84 14.67 8.43 -8.41
C ARG A 84 14.01 7.09 -8.64
N LYS A 85 14.69 6.00 -8.26
CA LYS A 85 14.05 4.67 -8.15
C LYS A 85 13.28 4.62 -6.83
N ILE A 86 11.99 4.31 -6.88
CA ILE A 86 11.16 4.28 -5.67
C ILE A 86 10.41 2.96 -5.54
N LEU A 87 10.17 2.54 -4.30
CA LEU A 87 9.23 1.48 -3.97
C LEU A 87 7.81 2.02 -4.07
N LYS A 88 7.00 1.45 -4.96
CA LYS A 88 5.57 1.68 -5.07
C LYS A 88 4.81 0.58 -4.34
N THR A 89 4.13 0.94 -3.25
CA THR A 89 3.38 -0.04 -2.45
C THR A 89 2.12 0.55 -1.83
N MET A 90 1.34 -0.30 -1.17
CA MET A 90 0.08 0.06 -0.51
C MET A 90 0.04 -0.51 0.91
N VAL A 91 -0.57 0.21 1.86
CA VAL A 91 -0.89 -0.33 3.20
C VAL A 91 -1.86 -1.51 3.05
N THR A 92 -2.90 -1.37 2.22
CA THR A 92 -3.78 -2.48 1.88
C THR A 92 -4.30 -2.39 0.45
N THR A 93 -4.57 -3.53 -0.18
CA THR A 93 -5.31 -3.62 -1.43
C THR A 93 -6.80 -3.90 -1.22
N ALA A 94 -7.27 -4.03 0.02
CA ALA A 94 -8.71 -4.11 0.34
C ALA A 94 -9.31 -2.71 0.48
N CYS A 95 -10.49 -2.51 -0.10
CA CYS A 95 -11.13 -1.21 -0.15
C CYS A 95 -12.66 -1.33 -0.04
N GLU A 96 -13.26 -0.55 0.84
CA GLU A 96 -14.72 -0.42 1.00
C GLU A 96 -15.36 0.53 -0.02
N ARG A 97 -14.55 1.34 -0.71
CA ARG A 97 -15.00 2.21 -1.82
C ARG A 97 -15.26 1.38 -3.09
N ASN A 98 -16.14 1.89 -3.94
CA ASN A 98 -16.67 1.14 -5.09
C ASN A 98 -16.28 1.79 -6.43
N CYS A 99 -15.04 2.28 -6.57
CA CYS A 99 -14.57 2.90 -7.80
C CYS A 99 -14.61 1.89 -8.96
N TYR A 100 -15.38 2.16 -10.00
CA TYR A 100 -15.70 1.19 -11.05
C TYR A 100 -14.48 0.76 -11.88
N TYR A 101 -13.55 1.68 -12.09
CA TYR A 101 -12.28 1.43 -12.78
C TYR A 101 -11.28 0.65 -11.91
N CYS A 102 -11.43 0.66 -10.58
CA CYS A 102 -10.39 0.19 -9.66
C CYS A 102 -10.43 -1.35 -9.49
N PRO A 103 -9.32 -2.07 -9.67
CA PRO A 103 -9.26 -3.52 -9.40
C PRO A 103 -9.45 -3.86 -7.92
N PHE A 104 -9.26 -2.88 -7.03
CA PHE A 104 -9.40 -3.02 -5.58
C PHE A 104 -10.80 -2.69 -5.06
N ARG A 105 -11.76 -2.32 -5.91
CA ARG A 105 -13.10 -1.94 -5.46
C ARG A 105 -13.78 -2.99 -4.59
N ALA A 106 -14.68 -2.53 -3.74
CA ALA A 106 -15.59 -3.37 -2.96
C ALA A 106 -16.35 -4.35 -3.85
N GLY A 107 -16.58 -5.56 -3.34
CA GLY A 107 -17.30 -6.62 -4.06
C GLY A 107 -16.49 -7.37 -5.13
N ARG A 108 -15.25 -6.96 -5.42
CA ARG A 108 -14.39 -7.70 -6.37
C ARG A 108 -13.66 -8.84 -5.67
N SER A 109 -14.10 -10.08 -5.92
CA SER A 109 -13.57 -11.31 -5.31
C SER A 109 -12.32 -11.87 -5.99
N LYS A 110 -12.10 -11.55 -7.27
CA LYS A 110 -10.95 -12.06 -8.05
C LYS A 110 -9.60 -11.47 -7.61
N THR A 111 -9.61 -10.34 -6.91
CA THR A 111 -8.39 -9.65 -6.47
C THR A 111 -7.96 -10.19 -5.10
N LYS A 112 -6.78 -10.83 -5.02
CA LYS A 112 -6.18 -11.23 -3.75
C LYS A 112 -5.89 -10.00 -2.89
N ARG A 113 -6.39 -9.97 -1.66
CA ARG A 113 -6.21 -8.84 -0.75
C ARG A 113 -4.95 -9.02 0.08
N VAL A 114 -4.13 -7.99 0.14
CA VAL A 114 -2.90 -7.94 0.94
C VAL A 114 -3.01 -6.71 1.84
N THR A 115 -2.69 -6.87 3.12
CA THR A 115 -2.71 -5.77 4.11
C THR A 115 -1.46 -5.86 4.98
N PHE A 116 -0.69 -4.79 5.04
CA PHE A 116 0.50 -4.70 5.86
C PHE A 116 0.25 -3.91 7.14
N GLY A 117 1.04 -4.21 8.17
CA GLY A 117 1.20 -3.33 9.32
C GLY A 117 2.20 -2.19 9.02
N PRO A 118 2.13 -1.05 9.73
CA PRO A 118 3.11 0.03 9.59
C PRO A 118 4.56 -0.41 9.78
N ASP A 119 4.86 -1.16 10.85
CA ASP A 119 6.21 -1.70 11.10
C ASP A 119 6.70 -2.62 9.99
N GLU A 120 5.79 -3.44 9.44
CA GLU A 120 6.10 -4.39 8.38
C GLU A 120 6.52 -3.66 7.10
N LEU A 121 5.77 -2.63 6.69
CA LEU A 121 6.14 -1.81 5.52
C LEU A 121 7.42 -1.03 5.76
N ALA A 122 7.56 -0.40 6.92
CA ALA A 122 8.72 0.40 7.25
C ALA A 122 10.01 -0.46 7.23
N SER A 123 9.97 -1.65 7.84
CA SER A 123 11.09 -2.60 7.81
C SER A 123 11.38 -3.10 6.41
N GLY A 124 10.34 -3.38 5.60
CA GLY A 124 10.53 -3.81 4.23
C GLY A 124 11.16 -2.74 3.34
N PHE A 125 10.72 -1.48 3.50
CA PHE A 125 11.32 -0.34 2.83
C PHE A 125 12.79 -0.15 3.24
N ASP A 126 13.09 -0.13 4.55
CA ASP A 126 14.46 0.01 5.07
C ASP A 126 15.40 -1.08 4.52
N THR A 127 14.92 -2.33 4.45
CA THR A 127 15.69 -3.45 3.87
C THR A 127 16.07 -3.17 2.40
N LEU A 128 15.11 -2.77 1.57
CA LEU A 128 15.34 -2.47 0.16
C LEU A 128 16.20 -1.22 -0.04
N GLN A 129 16.02 -0.22 0.82
CA GLN A 129 16.76 1.04 0.78
C GLN A 129 18.23 0.83 1.15
N ARG A 130 18.53 0.10 2.24
CA ARG A 130 19.90 -0.23 2.64
C ARG A 130 20.62 -1.11 1.64
N ALA A 131 19.88 -1.95 0.92
CA ALA A 131 20.40 -2.75 -0.19
C ALA A 131 20.65 -1.92 -1.47
N GLY A 132 20.32 -0.62 -1.48
CA GLY A 132 20.50 0.27 -2.64
C GLY A 132 19.53 0.00 -3.79
N GLN A 133 18.45 -0.76 -3.55
CA GLN A 133 17.48 -1.10 -4.60
C GLN A 133 16.48 0.04 -4.86
N VAL A 134 16.17 0.81 -3.82
CA VAL A 134 15.27 1.98 -3.89
C VAL A 134 15.88 3.18 -3.19
N GLU A 135 15.56 4.36 -3.71
CA GLU A 135 15.98 5.67 -3.23
C GLU A 135 14.80 6.47 -2.64
N GLY A 136 13.61 5.88 -2.56
CA GLY A 136 12.40 6.53 -2.06
C GLY A 136 11.17 5.64 -2.09
N MET A 137 10.04 6.20 -1.66
CA MET A 137 8.79 5.45 -1.49
C MET A 137 7.59 6.23 -2.03
N PHE A 138 6.69 5.53 -2.70
CA PHE A 138 5.31 5.93 -2.90
C PHE A 138 4.41 5.02 -2.07
N LEU A 139 3.60 5.61 -1.20
CA LEU A 139 2.67 4.87 -0.33
C LEU A 139 1.23 5.32 -0.58
N SER A 140 0.40 4.36 -0.99
CA SER A 140 -1.04 4.49 -1.14
C SER A 140 -1.77 3.50 -0.23
N SER A 141 -3.10 3.45 -0.33
CA SER A 141 -3.89 2.44 0.34
C SER A 141 -5.29 2.31 -0.26
N GLY A 142 -5.87 1.12 -0.19
CA GLY A 142 -7.30 0.94 -0.12
C GLY A 142 -7.83 1.33 1.26
N ILE A 143 -9.14 1.50 1.39
CA ILE A 143 -9.77 2.01 2.62
C ILE A 143 -10.44 0.87 3.38
N ILE A 144 -10.06 0.70 4.64
CA ILE A 144 -10.67 -0.26 5.57
C ILE A 144 -10.96 0.47 6.87
N LYS A 145 -12.21 0.42 7.35
CA LYS A 145 -12.66 1.13 8.57
C LYS A 145 -12.55 2.65 8.42
N GLY A 146 -12.92 3.16 7.24
CA GLY A 146 -12.94 4.58 6.95
C GLY A 146 -11.58 5.18 6.60
N SER A 147 -11.64 6.40 6.04
CA SER A 147 -10.49 7.11 5.51
C SER A 147 -9.52 7.58 6.59
N VAL A 148 -10.02 8.04 7.74
CA VAL A 148 -9.20 8.51 8.88
C VAL A 148 -8.26 7.40 9.36
N THR A 149 -8.80 6.25 9.77
CA THR A 149 -8.03 5.07 10.19
C THR A 149 -7.03 4.60 9.13
N THR A 150 -7.37 4.77 7.86
CA THR A 150 -6.48 4.38 6.75
C THR A 150 -5.33 5.38 6.60
N GLN A 151 -5.61 6.67 6.73
CA GLN A 151 -4.62 7.73 6.65
C GLN A 151 -3.65 7.68 7.84
N ASP A 152 -4.12 7.33 9.04
CA ASP A 152 -3.26 7.12 10.22
C ASP A 152 -2.19 6.06 9.93
N LYS A 153 -2.58 4.91 9.35
CA LYS A 153 -1.60 3.85 9.01
C LYS A 153 -0.55 4.29 8.00
N ILE A 154 -0.92 5.16 7.05
CA ILE A 154 0.04 5.74 6.09
C ILE A 154 1.03 6.62 6.84
N ILE A 155 0.54 7.47 7.75
CA ILE A 155 1.36 8.36 8.58
C ILE A 155 2.27 7.53 9.50
N ASP A 156 1.72 6.59 10.27
CA ASP A 156 2.45 5.69 11.18
C ASP A 156 3.62 5.00 10.47
N THR A 157 3.37 4.51 9.24
CA THR A 157 4.42 3.83 8.44
C THR A 157 5.58 4.78 8.19
N VAL A 158 5.29 6.03 7.82
CA VAL A 158 6.31 7.02 7.47
C VAL A 158 7.00 7.57 8.70
N GLU A 159 6.30 7.75 9.82
CA GLU A 159 6.92 8.12 11.09
C GLU A 159 7.95 7.08 11.53
N ILE A 160 7.64 5.79 11.42
CA ILE A 160 8.62 4.73 11.69
C ILE A 160 9.83 4.85 10.74
N ILE A 161 9.60 5.12 9.45
CA ILE A 161 10.69 5.32 8.47
C ILE A 161 11.57 6.52 8.83
N ARG A 162 10.97 7.65 9.24
CA ARG A 162 11.69 8.88 9.60
C ARG A 162 12.41 8.75 10.95
N ASP A 163 11.75 8.21 11.96
CA ASP A 163 12.23 8.28 13.35
C ASP A 163 13.07 7.06 13.73
N ARG A 164 12.62 5.85 13.37
CA ARG A 164 13.32 4.60 13.73
C ARG A 164 14.44 4.29 12.75
N TYR A 165 14.17 4.42 11.45
CA TYR A 165 15.14 4.08 10.40
C TYR A 165 15.97 5.28 9.92
N ASN A 166 15.64 6.49 10.39
CA ASN A 166 16.34 7.74 10.07
C ASN A 166 16.48 8.01 8.56
N TYR A 167 15.49 7.61 7.78
CA TYR A 167 15.51 7.84 6.34
C TYR A 167 15.02 9.26 6.01
N GLN A 168 15.87 10.05 5.37
CA GLN A 168 15.60 11.47 5.04
C GLN A 168 15.40 11.72 3.52
N GLY A 169 15.24 10.67 2.73
CA GLY A 169 15.04 10.78 1.28
C GLY A 169 13.57 10.94 0.87
N TYR A 170 13.32 10.72 -0.43
CA TYR A 170 12.07 11.04 -1.12
C TYR A 170 10.89 10.14 -0.71
N ILE A 171 9.80 10.75 -0.23
CA ILE A 171 8.54 10.08 0.08
C ILE A 171 7.37 10.81 -0.60
N HIS A 172 6.51 10.05 -1.28
CA HIS A 172 5.26 10.51 -1.89
C HIS A 172 4.07 9.77 -1.28
N LEU A 173 3.16 10.52 -0.64
CA LEU A 173 1.98 9.96 0.01
C LEU A 173 0.69 10.27 -0.76
N LYS A 174 -0.21 9.28 -0.81
CA LYS A 174 -1.60 9.51 -1.15
C LYS A 174 -2.37 9.98 0.08
N ILE A 175 -3.14 11.03 -0.09
CA ILE A 175 -4.10 11.52 0.90
C ILE A 175 -5.44 10.84 0.63
N MET A 176 -5.98 10.17 1.65
CA MET A 176 -7.26 9.47 1.56
C MET A 176 -8.42 10.48 1.47
N PRO A 177 -9.47 10.19 0.68
CA PRO A 177 -10.64 11.06 0.59
C PRO A 177 -11.25 11.32 1.98
N GLY A 178 -11.38 12.59 2.37
CA GLY A 178 -11.92 12.97 3.67
C GLY A 178 -10.94 12.75 4.85
N ALA A 179 -9.63 12.77 4.60
CA ALA A 179 -8.63 12.93 5.65
C ALA A 179 -8.87 14.24 6.44
N GLU A 180 -8.48 14.26 7.70
CA GLU A 180 -8.64 15.44 8.56
C GLU A 180 -7.47 16.42 8.40
N TYR A 181 -7.65 17.66 8.89
CA TYR A 181 -6.64 18.72 8.81
C TYR A 181 -5.29 18.27 9.38
N ASP A 182 -5.28 17.73 10.60
CA ASP A 182 -4.05 17.33 11.28
C ASP A 182 -3.37 16.16 10.56
N GLN A 183 -4.15 15.24 9.98
CA GLN A 183 -3.61 14.15 9.18
C GLN A 183 -2.93 14.66 7.91
N LEU A 184 -3.57 15.60 7.20
CA LEU A 184 -2.99 16.22 6.01
C LEU A 184 -1.73 17.01 6.34
N TYR A 185 -1.79 17.85 7.39
CA TYR A 185 -0.65 18.65 7.82
C TYR A 185 0.54 17.77 8.23
N ARG A 186 0.29 16.72 9.02
CA ARG A 186 1.33 15.76 9.40
C ARG A 186 1.90 15.01 8.20
N ALA A 187 1.06 14.56 7.28
CA ALA A 187 1.53 13.93 6.03
C ALA A 187 2.40 14.89 5.20
N MET A 188 2.07 16.18 5.16
CA MET A 188 2.85 17.21 4.47
C MET A 188 4.20 17.51 5.14
N GLN A 189 4.32 17.36 6.46
CA GLN A 189 5.60 17.47 7.17
C GLN A 189 6.51 16.27 6.92
N LEU A 190 5.92 15.08 6.74
CA LEU A 190 6.66 13.82 6.59
C LEU A 190 7.07 13.52 5.15
N ALA A 191 6.34 14.04 4.16
CA ALA A 191 6.52 13.72 2.74
C ALA A 191 7.20 14.85 1.95
N ASP A 192 7.76 14.48 0.80
CA ASP A 192 8.24 15.44 -0.20
C ASP A 192 7.13 15.84 -1.18
N ARG A 193 6.14 14.95 -1.37
CA ARG A 193 4.99 15.15 -2.24
C ARG A 193 3.74 14.51 -1.66
N VAL A 194 2.60 15.17 -1.78
CA VAL A 194 1.28 14.59 -1.48
C VAL A 194 0.39 14.58 -2.71
N SER A 195 -0.61 13.70 -2.76
CA SER A 195 -1.58 13.69 -3.87
C SER A 195 -2.94 13.12 -3.47
N VAL A 196 -3.99 13.61 -4.12
CA VAL A 196 -5.38 13.16 -3.96
C VAL A 196 -5.88 12.61 -5.30
N ASN A 197 -6.70 11.56 -5.25
CA ASN A 197 -7.33 10.98 -6.44
C ASN A 197 -8.69 11.65 -6.73
N LEU A 198 -8.69 12.65 -7.62
CA LEU A 198 -9.90 13.42 -8.00
C LEU A 198 -10.89 12.65 -8.89
N GLU A 199 -10.41 11.81 -9.82
CA GLU A 199 -11.15 10.99 -10.81
C GLU A 199 -12.01 11.73 -11.85
N GLY A 200 -12.74 12.77 -11.46
CA GLY A 200 -13.65 13.51 -12.31
C GLY A 200 -13.73 14.99 -11.92
N PRO A 201 -14.08 15.89 -12.84
CA PRO A 201 -14.09 17.34 -12.58
C PRO A 201 -15.37 17.84 -11.90
N THR A 202 -16.41 17.00 -11.79
CA THR A 202 -17.71 17.33 -11.19
C THR A 202 -18.24 16.13 -10.41
N GLN A 203 -19.20 16.35 -9.50
CA GLN A 203 -19.84 15.26 -8.75
C GLN A 203 -20.50 14.24 -9.69
N GLU A 204 -21.22 14.69 -10.73
CA GLU A 204 -21.86 13.80 -11.70
C GLU A 204 -20.84 12.86 -12.40
N ARG A 205 -19.72 13.41 -12.86
CA ARG A 205 -18.64 12.63 -13.49
C ARG A 205 -17.95 11.72 -12.47
N LEU A 206 -17.79 12.18 -11.23
CA LEU A 206 -17.26 11.38 -10.14
C LEU A 206 -18.19 10.20 -9.83
N ASP A 207 -19.51 10.38 -9.81
CA ASP A 207 -20.46 9.30 -9.51
C ASP A 207 -20.41 8.18 -10.55
N ALA A 208 -20.18 8.53 -11.81
CA ALA A 208 -19.98 7.56 -12.89
C ALA A 208 -18.70 6.70 -12.73
N LEU A 209 -17.71 7.17 -11.96
CA LEU A 209 -16.41 6.52 -11.80
C LEU A 209 -16.18 5.95 -10.38
N ALA A 210 -16.61 6.66 -9.36
CA ALA A 210 -16.35 6.45 -7.95
C ALA A 210 -17.55 6.93 -7.10
N PRO A 211 -18.72 6.25 -7.21
CA PRO A 211 -20.01 6.69 -6.63
C PRO A 211 -20.07 6.77 -5.11
N LYS A 212 -18.99 6.37 -4.43
CA LYS A 212 -18.89 6.46 -2.98
C LYS A 212 -17.99 7.62 -2.54
N LYS A 213 -17.59 8.53 -3.43
CA LYS A 213 -16.74 9.69 -3.10
C LYS A 213 -17.54 10.99 -3.21
N ASP A 214 -17.22 11.95 -2.35
CA ASP A 214 -17.77 13.31 -2.43
C ASP A 214 -16.72 14.26 -3.02
N PHE A 215 -17.02 14.84 -4.19
CA PHE A 215 -16.09 15.71 -4.91
C PHE A 215 -15.72 16.95 -4.10
N GLN A 216 -16.70 17.62 -3.51
CA GLN A 216 -16.47 18.89 -2.81
C GLN A 216 -15.81 18.64 -1.46
N ARG A 217 -16.39 17.75 -0.65
CA ARG A 217 -16.04 17.58 0.76
C ARG A 217 -14.83 16.69 0.97
N GLU A 218 -14.66 15.64 0.18
CA GLU A 218 -13.58 14.67 0.38
C GLU A 218 -12.37 14.89 -0.53
N LEU A 219 -12.54 15.54 -1.69
CA LEU A 219 -11.50 15.62 -2.73
C LEU A 219 -10.99 17.05 -2.98
N LEU A 220 -11.86 17.97 -3.43
CA LEU A 220 -11.49 19.35 -3.70
C LEU A 220 -11.08 20.07 -2.41
N HIS A 221 -11.82 19.84 -1.32
CA HIS A 221 -11.49 20.39 -0.01
C HIS A 221 -10.05 20.05 0.43
N MET A 222 -9.57 18.83 0.17
CA MET A 222 -8.19 18.44 0.52
C MET A 222 -7.14 19.25 -0.23
N LEU A 223 -7.39 19.58 -1.51
CA LEU A 223 -6.49 20.42 -2.29
C LEU A 223 -6.48 21.86 -1.79
N GLN A 224 -7.66 22.40 -1.47
CA GLN A 224 -7.80 23.73 -0.87
C GLN A 224 -7.10 23.80 0.49
N LEU A 225 -7.25 22.75 1.30
CA LEU A 225 -6.67 22.66 2.63
C LEU A 225 -5.14 22.57 2.58
N ALA A 226 -4.59 21.78 1.65
CA ALA A 226 -3.15 21.71 1.43
C ALA A 226 -2.57 23.08 1.05
N GLU A 227 -3.25 23.83 0.18
CA GLU A 227 -2.86 25.20 -0.17
C GLU A 227 -2.97 26.15 1.02
N GLN A 228 -4.04 26.06 1.80
CA GLN A 228 -4.20 26.85 3.02
C GLN A 228 -3.07 26.57 4.02
N ILE A 229 -2.75 25.30 4.28
CA ILE A 229 -1.67 24.88 5.18
C ILE A 229 -0.33 25.49 4.76
N ARG A 230 0.00 25.46 3.46
CA ARG A 230 1.24 26.06 2.94
C ARG A 230 1.28 27.58 3.18
N ARG A 231 0.15 28.27 3.01
CA ARG A 231 0.07 29.72 3.23
C ARG A 231 0.17 30.09 4.70
N THR A 232 -0.37 29.27 5.61
CA THR A 232 -0.36 29.55 7.05
C THR A 232 0.94 29.13 7.72
N HIS A 233 1.74 28.25 7.11
CA HIS A 233 3.04 27.79 7.62
C HIS A 233 4.18 28.06 6.61
N PRO A 234 4.43 29.33 6.23
CA PRO A 234 5.35 29.66 5.13
C PRO A 234 6.84 29.35 5.44
N TYR A 235 7.19 29.10 6.70
CA TYR A 235 8.55 28.80 7.13
C TYR A 235 8.82 27.31 7.30
N GLU A 236 7.80 26.46 7.18
CA GLU A 236 7.96 25.00 7.24
C GLU A 236 8.21 24.43 5.85
N LYS A 237 9.12 23.45 5.77
CA LYS A 237 9.29 22.65 4.56
C LYS A 237 8.17 21.63 4.48
N LEU A 238 7.12 21.97 3.75
CA LEU A 238 5.94 21.11 3.55
C LEU A 238 5.87 20.56 2.12
N ALA A 239 5.29 19.37 2.00
CA ALA A 239 5.05 18.72 0.71
C ALA A 239 4.21 19.59 -0.25
N GLY A 240 4.59 19.52 -1.53
CA GLY A 240 3.84 20.10 -2.66
C GLY A 240 2.70 19.22 -3.14
#